data_AF-A0A0R1PIJ7-F1
#
_entry.id   AF-A0A0R1PIJ7-F1
#
_cell.length_a   1.000
_cell.length_b   1.000
_cell.length_c   1.000
_cell.angle_alpha   90.00
_cell.angle_beta   90.00
_cell.angle_gamma   90.00
#
_symmetry.space_group_name_H-M   'P 1'
#
loop_
_entity.id
_entity.type
_entity.pdbx_description
1 polymer ?
#
loop_
_entity_poly.entity_id
_entity_poly.type
_entity_poly.pdbx_seq_one_letter_code
_entity_poly.pdbx_strand_id
1 'polypeptide(L)' 'MLGVIKMDEKKVLKPIDEILADPWQIDIQELFEASVNEPDEIKRNLYDSLDTYILQKRQEDISNRPGSVI' A
#
# COMPACT_ATOMS: atom_id res chain seq x y z
N MET A 1 -15.26 21.05 2.45
CA MET A 1 -15.33 19.87 3.33
C MET A 1 -14.93 18.68 2.48
N LEU A 2 -13.68 18.21 2.60
CA LEU A 2 -13.29 16.95 1.96
C LEU A 2 -14.11 15.85 2.63
N GLY A 3 -15.00 15.21 1.88
CA GLY A 3 -15.77 14.07 2.36
C GLY A 3 -14.78 12.97 2.73
N VAL A 4 -14.68 12.68 4.02
CA VAL A 4 -13.97 11.51 4.52
C VAL A 4 -14.73 10.31 3.96
N ILE A 5 -14.18 9.69 2.93
CA ILE A 5 -14.71 8.45 2.36
C ILE A 5 -14.63 7.44 3.50
N LYS A 6 -15.78 7.10 4.10
CA LYS A 6 -15.89 5.98 5.03
C LYS A 6 -15.64 4.70 4.22
N MET A 7 -14.37 4.32 4.10
CA MET A 7 -13.99 2.94 3.81
C MET A 7 -14.63 2.08 4.89
N ASP A 8 -15.26 0.98 4.50
CA ASP A 8 -15.96 0.09 5.42
C ASP A 8 -14.94 -0.50 6.40
N GLU A 9 -14.83 0.09 7.61
CA GLU A 9 -13.74 -0.12 8.58
C GLU A 9 -13.56 -1.57 9.04
N LYS A 10 -14.47 -2.49 8.68
CA LYS A 10 -14.51 -3.84 9.28
C LYS A 10 -13.69 -4.91 8.57
N LYS A 11 -13.10 -4.63 7.41
CA LYS A 11 -12.16 -5.55 6.72
C LYS A 11 -11.01 -4.87 6.00
N VAL A 12 -10.92 -3.55 6.08
CA VAL A 12 -10.26 -2.77 5.05
C VAL A 12 -8.99 -2.16 5.61
N LEU A 13 -7.90 -2.89 5.45
CA LEU A 13 -6.51 -2.44 5.50
C LEU A 13 -6.05 -1.77 6.80
N LYS A 14 -4.77 -1.92 7.11
CA LYS A 14 -4.17 -1.09 8.17
C LYS A 14 -4.40 0.39 7.81
N PRO A 15 -4.63 1.29 8.79
CA PRO A 15 -4.63 2.73 8.55
C PRO A 15 -3.45 3.12 7.65
N ILE A 16 -3.67 4.04 6.70
CA ILE A 16 -2.64 4.42 5.72
C ILE A 16 -1.35 4.82 6.43
N ASP A 17 -1.44 5.53 7.57
CA ASP A 17 -0.28 5.91 8.38
C ASP A 17 0.57 4.71 8.84
N GLU A 18 -0.06 3.58 9.16
CA GLU A 18 0.66 2.34 9.52
C GLU A 18 1.31 1.68 8.31
N ILE A 19 0.66 1.73 7.14
CA ILE A 19 1.23 1.26 5.86
C ILE A 19 2.48 2.05 5.49
N LEU A 20 2.42 3.36 5.68
CA LEU A 20 3.53 4.25 5.37
C LEU A 20 4.67 4.15 6.38
N ALA A 21 4.37 3.84 7.64
CA ALA A 21 5.36 3.72 8.72
C ALA A 21 6.29 2.51 8.55
N ASP A 22 5.75 1.36 8.12
CA ASP A 22 6.56 0.16 7.87
C ASP A 22 6.09 -0.61 6.62
N PRO A 23 6.61 -0.24 5.43
CA PRO A 23 6.28 -0.92 4.18
C PRO A 23 6.63 -2.41 4.15
N TRP A 24 7.52 -2.91 5.02
CA TRP A 24 7.87 -4.33 5.07
C TRP A 24 6.81 -5.18 5.79
N GLN A 25 6.00 -4.60 6.67
CA GLN A 25 4.94 -5.29 7.43
C GLN A 25 3.62 -5.42 6.67
N ILE A 26 3.60 -4.98 5.41
CA ILE A 26 2.43 -5.03 4.56
C ILE A 26 2.46 -6.30 3.73
N ASP A 27 1.38 -7.07 3.79
CA ASP A 27 1.18 -8.14 2.84
C ASP A 27 0.82 -7.53 1.48
N ILE A 28 1.81 -7.53 0.59
CA ILE A 28 1.67 -6.91 -0.73
C ILE A 28 0.72 -7.71 -1.62
N GLN A 29 0.62 -9.03 -1.40
CA GLN A 29 -0.32 -9.85 -2.14
C GLN A 29 -1.75 -9.53 -1.71
N GLU A 30 -2.00 -9.41 -0.40
CA GLU A 30 -3.32 -9.01 0.12
C GLU A 30 -3.72 -7.62 -0.40
N LEU A 31 -2.79 -6.66 -0.45
CA LEU A 31 -3.04 -5.32 -1.00
C LEU A 31 -3.39 -5.35 -2.49
N PHE A 32 -2.66 -6.14 -3.28
CA PHE A 32 -2.93 -6.31 -4.70
C PHE A 32 -4.29 -6.98 -4.95
N GLU A 33 -4.61 -8.03 -4.19
CA GLU A 33 -5.91 -8.70 -4.24
C GLU A 33 -7.05 -7.76 -3.85
N ALA A 34 -6.85 -6.90 -2.84
CA ALA A 34 -7.80 -5.85 -2.48
C ALA A 34 -8.01 -4.85 -3.62
N SER A 35 -6.94 -4.47 -4.35
CA SER A 35 -7.03 -3.61 -5.54
C SER A 35 -7.86 -4.22 -6.66
N VAL A 36 -7.53 -5.46 -7.07
CA VAL A 36 -8.20 -6.15 -8.18
C VAL A 36 -9.69 -6.34 -7.92
N ASN A 37 -10.08 -6.53 -6.66
CA ASN A 37 -11.46 -6.77 -6.25
C ASN A 37 -12.24 -5.49 -5.87
N GLU A 38 -11.63 -4.30 -5.93
CA GLU A 38 -12.28 -3.04 -5.56
C GLU A 38 -13.04 -2.42 -6.75
N PRO A 39 -14.39 -2.37 -6.69
CA PRO A 39 -15.19 -1.79 -7.76
C PRO A 39 -15.08 -0.26 -7.81
N ASP A 40 -14.83 0.41 -6.69
CA ASP A 40 -14.69 1.86 -6.63
C ASP A 40 -13.34 2.28 -7.22
N GLU A 41 -13.37 3.03 -8.33
CA GLU A 41 -12.16 3.46 -9.03
C GLU A 41 -11.23 4.31 -8.16
N ILE A 42 -11.77 5.16 -7.28
CA ILE A 42 -10.95 6.00 -6.40
C ILE A 42 -10.21 5.12 -5.40
N LYS A 43 -10.89 4.14 -4.82
CA LYS A 43 -10.27 3.21 -3.86
C LYS A 43 -9.28 2.27 -4.53
N ARG A 44 -9.59 1.76 -5.73
CA ARG A 44 -8.65 0.95 -6.52
C ARG A 44 -7.37 1.74 -6.83
N ASN A 45 -7.51 2.99 -7.30
CA ASN A 45 -6.36 3.85 -7.55
C ASN A 45 -5.53 4.12 -6.28
N LEU A 46 -6.17 4.22 -5.11
CA LEU A 46 -5.47 4.32 -3.84
C LEU A 46 -4.66 3.04 -3.55
N TYR A 47 -5.24 1.85 -3.73
CA TYR A 47 -4.54 0.59 -3.52
C TYR A 47 -3.38 0.41 -4.49
N ASP A 48 -3.57 0.71 -5.78
CA ASP A 48 -2.50 0.68 -6.79
C ASP A 48 -1.36 1.65 -6.45
N SER A 49 -1.69 2.84 -5.92
CA SER A 49 -0.71 3.82 -5.48
C SER A 49 0.08 3.34 -4.26
N LEU A 50 -0.59 2.70 -3.30
CA LEU A 50 0.05 2.12 -2.12
C LEU A 50 0.96 0.95 -2.48
N ASP A 51 0.53 0.07 -3.38
CA ASP A 51 1.33 -1.04 -3.89
C ASP A 51 2.62 -0.53 -4.54
N THR A 52 2.49 0.44 -5.44
CA THR A 52 3.62 1.10 -6.09
C THR A 52 4.58 1.74 -5.08
N TYR A 53 4.04 2.47 -4.10
CA TYR A 53 4.84 3.11 -3.05
C TYR A 53 5.62 2.07 -2.22
N ILE A 54 4.98 0.99 -1.81
CA ILE A 54 5.61 -0.06 -1.00
C ILE A 54 6.74 -0.72 -1.77
N LEU A 55 6.53 -1.07 -3.04
CA LEU A 55 7.56 -1.66 -3.89
C LEU A 55 8.77 -0.73 -4.02
N GLN A 56 8.53 0.57 -4.28
CA GLN A 56 9.60 1.56 -4.36
C GLN A 56 10.38 1.66 -3.05
N LYS A 57 9.70 1.69 -1.89
CA LYS A 57 10.37 1.77 -0.59
C LYS A 57 11.17 0.53 -0.25
N ARG A 58 10.66 -0.66 -0.56
CA ARG A 58 11.42 -1.91 -0.38
C ARG A 58 12.64 -1.96 -1.30
N GLN A 59 12.50 -1.50 -2.54
CA GLN A 59 13.61 -1.44 -3.48
C GLN A 59 14.67 -0.42 -3.03
N GLU A 60 14.27 0.76 -2.56
CA GLU A 60 15.17 1.75 -1.96
C GLU A 60 15.91 1.16 -0.76
N ASP A 61 15.21 0.49 0.15
CA ASP A 61 15.83 -0.17 1.31
C ASP A 61 16.83 -1.25 0.90
N ILE A 62 16.48 -2.12 -0.06
CA ILE A 62 17.39 -3.14 -0.59
C ILE A 62 18.62 -2.49 -1.24
N SER A 63 18.43 -1.44 -2.05
CA SER A 63 19.50 -0.72 -2.75
C SER A 63 20.45 0.02 -1.82
N ASN A 64 19.98 0.37 -0.61
CA ASN A 64 20.79 1.02 0.41
C ASN A 64 21.56 0.02 1.30
N ARG A 65 21.32 -1.29 1.16
CA ARG A 65 22.03 -2.31 1.95
C ARG A 65 23.47 -2.48 1.43
N PRO A 66 24.47 -2.59 2.31
CA PRO A 66 25.86 -2.79 1.88
C PRO A 66 26.01 -4.03 1.00
N GLY A 67 26.63 -3.86 -0.17
CA GLY A 67 26.85 -4.96 -1.12
C GLY A 67 25.66 -5.28 -2.03
N SER A 68 24.58 -4.49 -2.00
CA SER A 68 23.53 -4.60 -3.01
C SER A 68 24.08 -4.28 -4.40
N VAL A 69 23.86 -5.17 -5.36
CA VAL A 69 24.00 -4.90 -6.80
C VAL A 69 22.59 -4.78 -7.35
N ILE A 70 22.26 -3.60 -7.88
CA ILE A 70 20.97 -3.30 -8.52
C ILE A 70 21.08 -3.55 -10.02
#